data_AF-J9H3Y5-F1
#
_entry.id   AF-J9H3Y5-F1
#
_cell.length_a   1.000
_cell.length_b   1.000
_cell.length_c   1.000
_cell.angle_alpha   90.00
_cell.angle_beta   90.00
_cell.angle_gamma   90.00
#
_symmetry.space_group_name_H-M   'P 1'
#
loop_
_entity.id
_entity.type
_entity.pdbx_description
1 polymer ?
#
loop_
_entity_poly.entity_id
_entity_poly.type
_entity_poly.pdbx_seq_one_letter_code
_entity_poly.pdbx_strand_id
1 'polypeptide(L)'
;MRSQLDTHPRNADGGFWHKKIYPNQVWLDGIYMGAPFYAEYAYRNSQVDAYGDIINQFLMAARHTYDPDTDLFRHACDVSRHERWSDSKTGQSLHSWGRAMGWYAMAFVDALDFIPKHEVKRDSMLTVFNHLAQMIKRLQDKKTGLWYQVLDRSGEKGNYLESSCSSMFVYALFKGVRMGYLDASYLCVAIKGYQGILKHFIEVDNNGLVTITQACAVAGLGGKNIVQEIMTIIFMKLFVRMML
;
A
#
# COMPACT_ATOMS: atom_id res chain seq x y z
N MET A 1 -13.73 9.27 13.90
CA MET A 1 -12.68 9.17 12.86
C MET A 1 -12.40 10.53 12.21
N ARG A 2 -13.38 11.25 11.64
CA ARG A 2 -13.13 12.56 11.00
C ARG A 2 -12.46 13.60 11.90
N SER A 3 -12.94 13.81 13.12
CA SER A 3 -12.40 14.82 14.06
C SER A 3 -10.94 14.56 14.46
N GLN A 4 -10.47 13.30 14.37
CA GLN A 4 -9.08 12.98 14.62
C GLN A 4 -8.16 13.62 13.58
N LEU A 5 -8.58 13.70 12.31
CA LEU A 5 -7.76 14.26 11.21
C LEU A 5 -7.46 15.76 11.40
N ASP A 6 -8.32 16.50 12.11
CA ASP A 6 -8.11 17.92 12.38
C ASP A 6 -6.95 18.16 13.35
N THR A 7 -6.74 17.24 14.29
CA THR A 7 -5.71 17.35 15.33
C THR A 7 -4.58 16.34 15.19
N HIS A 8 -4.62 15.48 14.15
CA HIS A 8 -3.61 14.46 13.96
C HIS A 8 -2.27 15.13 13.64
N PRO A 9 -1.18 14.78 14.35
CA PRO A 9 0.08 15.49 14.19
C PRO A 9 0.66 15.27 12.79
N ARG A 10 1.35 16.30 12.29
CA ARG A 10 1.91 16.34 10.95
C ARG A 10 3.40 16.68 10.98
N ASN A 11 4.12 16.17 9.99
CA ASN A 11 5.49 16.61 9.71
C ASN A 11 5.48 17.99 9.02
N ALA A 12 6.67 18.56 8.79
CA ALA A 12 6.82 19.88 8.17
C ALA A 12 6.25 19.97 6.74
N ASP A 13 6.12 18.84 6.04
CA ASP A 13 5.54 18.75 4.69
C ASP A 13 4.01 18.57 4.70
N GLY A 14 3.38 18.68 5.88
CA GLY A 14 1.94 18.52 6.06
C GLY A 14 1.46 17.06 6.07
N GLY A 15 2.36 16.09 6.04
CA GLY A 15 2.05 14.65 6.09
C GLY A 15 1.67 14.18 7.48
N PHE A 16 0.61 13.38 7.61
CA PHE A 16 0.25 12.77 8.90
C PHE A 16 1.38 11.88 9.43
N TRP A 17 1.69 12.00 10.72
CA TRP A 17 2.52 10.99 11.39
C TRP A 17 1.80 9.65 11.39
N HIS A 18 2.54 8.55 11.23
CA HIS A 18 1.95 7.22 11.22
C HIS A 18 1.14 6.96 12.50
N LYS A 19 1.69 7.31 13.68
CA LYS A 19 1.00 7.32 14.97
C LYS A 19 1.62 8.41 15.87
N LYS A 20 0.92 8.79 16.95
CA LYS A 20 1.46 9.74 17.95
C LYS A 20 2.79 9.28 18.57
N ILE A 21 2.98 7.96 18.70
CA ILE A 21 4.22 7.34 19.21
C ILE A 21 5.34 7.23 18.17
N TYR A 22 5.06 7.57 16.92
CA TYR A 22 5.99 7.51 15.78
C TYR A 22 6.14 8.91 15.17
N PRO A 23 6.79 9.84 15.89
CA PRO A 23 6.87 11.24 15.48
C PRO A 23 7.62 11.40 14.17
N ASN A 24 7.10 12.22 13.25
CA ASN A 24 7.66 12.51 11.93
C ASN A 24 7.83 11.31 10.99
N GLN A 25 7.28 10.15 11.35
CA GLN A 25 7.39 8.95 10.53
C GLN A 25 6.22 8.84 9.55
N VAL A 26 6.55 8.58 8.30
CA VAL A 26 5.63 8.36 7.18
C VAL A 26 5.74 6.90 6.77
N TRP A 27 4.68 6.13 6.98
CA TRP A 27 4.63 4.73 6.59
C TRP A 27 3.59 4.57 5.48
N LEU A 28 3.90 3.81 4.44
CA LEU A 28 3.01 3.59 3.31
C LEU A 28 1.64 3.05 3.76
N ASP A 29 1.63 2.19 4.78
CA ASP A 29 0.44 1.64 5.44
C ASP A 29 -0.52 2.76 5.87
N GLY A 30 0.00 3.82 6.47
CA GLY A 30 -0.79 4.93 7.00
C GLY A 30 -1.55 5.70 5.93
N ILE A 31 -1.08 5.67 4.68
CA ILE A 31 -1.78 6.30 3.55
C ILE A 31 -3.12 5.62 3.31
N TYR A 32 -3.16 4.27 3.29
CA TYR A 32 -4.43 3.55 3.13
C TYR A 32 -5.38 3.74 4.30
N MET A 33 -4.85 3.79 5.53
CA MET A 33 -5.70 3.89 6.73
C MET A 33 -6.38 5.25 6.87
N GLY A 34 -5.78 6.31 6.31
CA GLY A 34 -6.28 7.69 6.46
C GLY A 34 -6.84 8.29 5.18
N ALA A 35 -6.08 8.27 4.09
CA ALA A 35 -6.33 9.13 2.94
C ALA A 35 -7.56 8.70 2.10
N PRO A 36 -7.83 7.41 1.82
CA PRO A 36 -9.07 6.98 1.17
C PRO A 36 -10.32 7.34 1.97
N PHE A 37 -10.31 7.12 3.29
CA PHE A 37 -11.41 7.54 4.17
C PHE A 37 -11.61 9.06 4.10
N TYR A 38 -10.52 9.83 4.13
CA TYR A 38 -10.59 11.28 4.07
C TYR A 38 -11.16 11.76 2.72
N ALA A 39 -10.74 11.13 1.61
CA ALA A 39 -11.26 11.41 0.27
C ALA A 39 -12.76 11.14 0.15
N GLU A 40 -13.21 9.96 0.59
CA GLU A 40 -14.63 9.62 0.59
C GLU A 40 -15.44 10.56 1.47
N TYR A 41 -14.95 10.87 2.67
CA TYR A 41 -15.62 11.79 3.58
C TYR A 41 -15.73 13.19 2.96
N ALA A 42 -14.65 13.70 2.37
CA ALA A 42 -14.64 15.01 1.72
C ALA A 42 -15.66 15.08 0.57
N TYR A 43 -15.71 14.04 -0.26
CA TYR A 43 -16.68 13.92 -1.33
C TYR A 43 -18.13 13.92 -0.83
N ARG A 44 -18.43 13.06 0.16
CA ARG A 44 -19.80 12.92 0.71
C ARG A 44 -20.28 14.16 1.46
N ASN A 45 -19.37 14.99 1.96
CA ASN A 45 -19.69 16.18 2.77
C ASN A 45 -19.33 17.49 2.06
N SER A 46 -19.07 17.45 0.75
CA SER A 46 -18.74 18.64 -0.06
C SER A 46 -17.57 19.48 0.49
N GLN A 47 -16.55 18.84 1.08
CA GLN A 47 -15.36 19.51 1.62
C GLN A 47 -14.30 19.68 0.51
N VAL A 48 -14.56 20.57 -0.45
CA VAL A 48 -13.70 20.77 -1.63
C VAL A 48 -12.25 21.14 -1.27
N ASP A 49 -12.05 21.92 -0.21
CA ASP A 49 -10.72 22.36 0.23
C ASP A 49 -9.85 21.23 0.79
N ALA A 50 -10.43 20.05 1.08
CA ALA A 50 -9.71 18.91 1.62
C ALA A 50 -8.86 18.18 0.56
N TYR A 51 -9.20 18.27 -0.73
CA TYR A 51 -8.55 17.46 -1.77
C TYR A 51 -7.07 17.77 -1.90
N GLY A 52 -6.66 19.04 -1.77
CA GLY A 52 -5.25 19.42 -1.80
C GLY A 52 -4.43 18.74 -0.70
N ASP A 53 -4.98 18.64 0.51
CA ASP A 53 -4.34 17.94 1.62
C ASP A 53 -4.31 16.42 1.41
N ILE A 54 -5.42 15.82 0.96
CA ILE A 54 -5.50 14.40 0.62
C ILE A 54 -4.44 14.04 -0.42
N ILE A 55 -4.37 14.78 -1.52
CA ILE A 55 -3.38 14.58 -2.60
C ILE A 55 -1.96 14.73 -2.05
N ASN A 56 -1.73 15.71 -1.16
CA ASN A 56 -0.43 15.89 -0.52
C ASN A 56 -0.01 14.65 0.28
N GLN A 57 -0.92 13.96 1.00
CA GLN A 57 -0.56 12.73 1.72
C GLN A 57 0.08 11.68 0.80
N PHE A 58 -0.49 11.47 -0.39
CA PHE A 58 0.03 10.53 -1.37
C PHE A 58 1.38 10.98 -1.93
N LEU A 59 1.48 12.21 -2.41
CA LEU A 59 2.69 12.70 -3.08
C LEU A 59 3.84 12.90 -2.09
N MET A 60 3.55 13.27 -0.85
CA MET A 60 4.55 13.38 0.22
C MET A 60 5.11 12.01 0.57
N ALA A 61 4.27 10.98 0.70
CA ALA A 61 4.75 9.61 0.90
C ALA A 61 5.68 9.19 -0.24
N ALA A 62 5.29 9.41 -1.51
CA ALA A 62 6.14 9.10 -2.65
C ALA A 62 7.51 9.81 -2.58
N ARG A 63 7.54 11.13 -2.29
CA ARG A 63 8.79 11.90 -2.18
C ARG A 63 9.73 11.35 -1.12
N HIS A 64 9.19 10.87 0.01
CA HIS A 64 10.00 10.42 1.14
C HIS A 64 10.40 8.96 1.08
N THR A 65 9.61 8.10 0.45
CA THR A 65 9.86 6.66 0.45
C THR A 65 10.37 6.11 -0.88
N TYR A 66 10.26 6.85 -1.98
CA TYR A 66 10.84 6.40 -3.25
C TYR A 66 12.37 6.35 -3.16
N ASP A 67 12.92 5.21 -3.54
CA ASP A 67 14.35 4.99 -3.66
C ASP A 67 14.72 4.83 -5.15
N PRO A 68 15.48 5.78 -5.73
CA PRO A 68 15.88 5.72 -7.13
C PRO A 68 16.89 4.60 -7.42
N ASP A 69 17.63 4.10 -6.43
CA ASP A 69 18.65 3.07 -6.64
C ASP A 69 18.01 1.69 -6.88
N THR A 70 16.93 1.40 -6.14
CA THR A 70 16.16 0.16 -6.31
C THR A 70 14.94 0.32 -7.21
N ASP A 71 14.58 1.56 -7.54
CA ASP A 71 13.33 1.93 -8.23
C ASP A 71 12.10 1.34 -7.51
N LEU A 72 12.04 1.50 -6.19
CA LEU A 72 10.97 1.00 -5.33
C LEU A 72 10.65 1.98 -4.20
N PHE A 73 9.44 1.88 -3.65
CA PHE A 73 9.09 2.58 -2.41
C PHE A 73 9.48 1.74 -1.19
N ARG A 74 10.24 2.35 -0.29
CA ARG A 74 10.59 1.82 1.03
C ARG A 74 9.35 1.77 1.92
N HIS A 75 9.32 0.86 2.90
CA HIS A 75 8.18 0.70 3.81
C HIS A 75 7.83 2.01 4.53
N ALA A 76 8.83 2.68 5.07
CA ALA A 76 8.66 3.95 5.77
C ALA A 76 9.83 4.90 5.59
N CYS A 77 9.61 6.14 6.01
CA CYS A 77 10.63 7.16 6.19
C CYS A 77 10.40 7.88 7.51
N ASP A 78 11.45 8.02 8.32
CA ASP A 78 11.51 8.98 9.41
C ASP A 78 12.10 10.28 8.86
N VAL A 79 11.23 11.28 8.66
CA VAL A 79 11.65 12.59 8.11
C VAL A 79 12.64 13.28 9.05
N SER A 80 12.62 12.98 10.35
CA SER A 80 13.57 13.51 11.33
C SER A 80 14.89 12.74 11.40
N ARG A 81 14.96 11.52 10.82
CA ARG A 81 16.15 10.65 10.78
C ARG A 81 16.73 10.32 12.16
N HIS A 82 15.87 10.24 13.16
CA HIS A 82 16.25 9.93 14.54
C HIS A 82 16.10 8.44 14.86
N GLU A 83 15.23 7.75 14.14
CA GLU A 83 15.01 6.32 14.32
C GLU A 83 16.23 5.48 13.92
N ARG A 84 16.52 4.44 14.71
CA ARG A 84 17.69 3.56 14.47
C ARG A 84 17.61 2.78 13.16
N TRP A 85 16.40 2.51 12.69
CA TRP A 85 16.17 1.82 11.42
C TRP A 85 16.24 2.75 10.21
N SER A 86 16.24 4.07 10.44
CA SER A 86 16.22 5.06 9.38
C SER A 86 17.62 5.31 8.85
N ASP A 87 17.76 5.37 7.52
CA ASP A 87 19.00 5.79 6.89
C ASP A 87 19.35 7.24 7.27
N SER A 88 20.61 7.50 7.59
CA SER A 88 21.05 8.81 8.09
C SER A 88 20.95 9.94 7.06
N LYS A 89 20.91 9.61 5.76
CA LYS A 89 20.82 10.58 4.66
C LYS A 89 19.42 10.71 4.12
N THR A 90 18.65 9.63 4.02
CA THR A 90 17.32 9.65 3.40
C THR A 90 16.19 9.57 4.42
N GLY A 91 16.44 9.06 5.62
CA GLY A 91 15.41 8.73 6.62
C GLY A 91 14.65 7.44 6.31
N GLN A 92 14.94 6.78 5.19
CA GLN A 92 14.17 5.64 4.72
C GLN A 92 14.50 4.36 5.49
N SER A 93 13.52 3.46 5.57
CA SER A 93 13.72 2.09 6.02
C SER A 93 14.50 1.27 4.99
N LEU A 94 15.25 0.27 5.44
CA LEU A 94 16.14 -0.52 4.60
C LEU A 94 15.46 -1.28 3.44
N HIS A 95 14.22 -1.75 3.62
CA HIS A 95 13.60 -2.69 2.68
C HIS A 95 12.26 -2.22 2.14
N SER A 96 11.93 -2.71 0.95
CA SER A 96 10.66 -2.48 0.27
C SER A 96 9.73 -3.64 0.61
N TRP A 97 8.89 -3.44 1.62
CA TRP A 97 7.98 -4.47 2.09
C TRP A 97 6.74 -4.58 1.19
N GLY A 98 6.43 -5.80 0.76
CA GLY A 98 5.34 -6.10 -0.16
C GLY A 98 3.99 -5.53 0.28
N ARG A 99 3.58 -5.78 1.54
CA ARG A 99 2.28 -5.32 2.02
C ARG A 99 2.21 -3.80 2.19
N ALA A 100 3.30 -3.14 2.61
CA ALA A 100 3.35 -1.67 2.64
C ALA A 100 3.09 -1.06 1.26
N MET A 101 3.77 -1.57 0.23
CA MET A 101 3.53 -1.13 -1.15
C MET A 101 2.13 -1.51 -1.64
N GLY A 102 1.61 -2.66 -1.21
CA GLY A 102 0.23 -3.10 -1.46
C GLY A 102 -0.78 -2.11 -0.90
N TRP A 103 -0.62 -1.65 0.35
CA TRP A 103 -1.51 -0.66 0.96
C TRP A 103 -1.51 0.62 0.16
N TYR A 104 -0.33 1.08 -0.24
CA TYR A 104 -0.19 2.29 -1.02
C TYR A 104 -0.86 2.17 -2.40
N ALA A 105 -0.72 1.03 -3.08
CA ALA A 105 -1.39 0.75 -4.35
C ALA A 105 -2.92 0.80 -4.22
N MET A 106 -3.48 0.15 -3.20
CA MET A 106 -4.93 0.18 -2.95
C MET A 106 -5.41 1.59 -2.61
N ALA A 107 -4.61 2.34 -1.84
CA ALA A 107 -4.97 3.70 -1.44
C ALA A 107 -5.19 4.61 -2.65
N PHE A 108 -4.36 4.47 -3.70
CA PHE A 108 -4.54 5.25 -4.93
C PHE A 108 -5.88 4.95 -5.59
N VAL A 109 -6.16 3.68 -5.89
CA VAL A 109 -7.37 3.30 -6.62
C VAL A 109 -8.64 3.57 -5.83
N ASP A 110 -8.57 3.58 -4.50
CA ASP A 110 -9.72 3.85 -3.63
C ASP A 110 -9.95 5.35 -3.40
N ALA A 111 -8.89 6.15 -3.27
CA ALA A 111 -9.05 7.60 -3.15
C ALA A 111 -9.44 8.27 -4.48
N LEU A 112 -8.92 7.79 -5.61
CA LEU A 112 -9.17 8.39 -6.94
C LEU A 112 -10.64 8.32 -7.39
N ASP A 113 -11.45 7.45 -6.78
CA ASP A 113 -12.90 7.37 -7.02
C ASP A 113 -13.64 8.63 -6.49
N PHE A 114 -13.06 9.29 -5.49
CA PHE A 114 -13.69 10.42 -4.79
C PHE A 114 -13.04 11.77 -5.10
N ILE A 115 -11.82 11.78 -5.66
CA ILE A 115 -11.09 12.99 -6.03
C ILE A 115 -11.55 13.44 -7.44
N PRO A 116 -12.16 14.63 -7.59
CA PRO A 116 -12.64 15.12 -8.88
C PRO A 116 -11.55 15.16 -9.95
N LYS A 117 -11.89 14.84 -11.21
CA LYS A 117 -10.93 14.75 -12.32
C LYS A 117 -10.14 16.04 -12.59
N HIS A 118 -10.68 17.19 -12.23
CA HIS A 118 -10.09 18.51 -12.43
C HIS A 118 -9.24 18.98 -11.24
N GLU A 119 -9.15 18.20 -10.15
CA GLU A 119 -8.33 18.58 -9.00
C GLU A 119 -6.85 18.71 -9.38
N VAL A 120 -6.24 19.79 -8.90
CA VAL A 120 -4.84 20.09 -9.13
C VAL A 120 -3.98 18.96 -8.56
N LYS A 121 -3.00 18.47 -9.34
CA LYS A 121 -2.09 17.35 -9.01
C LYS A 121 -2.73 15.95 -8.98
N ARG A 122 -4.00 15.79 -9.39
CA ARG A 122 -4.57 14.43 -9.58
C ARG A 122 -3.83 13.65 -10.67
N ASP A 123 -3.36 14.33 -11.72
CA ASP A 123 -2.46 13.79 -12.74
C ASP A 123 -1.16 13.24 -12.14
N SER A 124 -0.58 13.96 -11.18
CA SER A 124 0.62 13.54 -10.45
C SER A 124 0.36 12.27 -9.65
N MET A 125 -0.83 12.10 -9.05
CA MET A 125 -1.21 10.84 -8.41
C MET A 125 -1.29 9.69 -9.41
N LEU A 126 -1.89 9.92 -10.59
CA LEU A 126 -1.96 8.91 -11.65
C LEU A 126 -0.57 8.52 -12.15
N THR A 127 0.37 9.47 -12.27
CA THR A 127 1.76 9.20 -12.62
C THR A 127 2.43 8.29 -11.59
N VAL A 128 2.29 8.59 -10.30
CA VAL A 128 2.85 7.74 -9.22
C VAL A 128 2.20 6.36 -9.23
N PHE A 129 0.89 6.26 -9.40
CA PHE A 129 0.19 4.98 -9.46
C PHE A 129 0.60 4.14 -10.69
N ASN A 130 0.76 4.76 -11.86
CA ASN A 130 1.26 4.09 -13.05
C ASN A 130 2.70 3.58 -12.84
N HIS A 131 3.54 4.36 -12.16
CA HIS A 131 4.88 3.93 -11.80
C HIS A 131 4.85 2.73 -10.85
N LEU A 132 3.97 2.74 -9.84
CA LEU A 132 3.74 1.61 -8.95
C LEU A 132 3.30 0.35 -9.72
N ALA A 133 2.40 0.49 -10.68
CA ALA A 133 1.96 -0.63 -11.51
C ALA A 133 3.10 -1.23 -12.35
N GLN A 134 4.01 -0.40 -12.87
CA GLN A 134 5.21 -0.86 -13.56
C GLN A 134 6.13 -1.67 -12.63
N MET A 135 6.36 -1.20 -11.41
CA MET A 135 7.12 -1.92 -10.39
C MET A 135 6.48 -3.27 -10.07
N ILE A 136 5.16 -3.29 -9.82
CA ILE A 136 4.39 -4.51 -9.55
C ILE A 136 4.55 -5.50 -10.70
N LYS A 137 4.37 -5.06 -11.95
CA LYS A 137 4.56 -5.92 -13.13
C LYS A 137 5.97 -6.48 -13.23
N ARG A 138 7.00 -5.65 -13.00
CA ARG A 138 8.41 -6.06 -13.07
C ARG A 138 8.76 -7.11 -12.01
N LEU A 139 8.22 -6.95 -10.80
CA LEU A 139 8.53 -7.80 -9.65
C LEU A 139 7.70 -9.08 -9.55
N GLN A 140 6.72 -9.27 -10.45
CA GLN A 140 5.89 -10.47 -10.44
C GLN A 140 6.74 -11.72 -10.70
N ASP A 141 6.69 -12.70 -9.80
CA ASP A 141 7.37 -13.97 -9.98
C ASP A 141 6.84 -14.67 -11.25
N LYS A 142 7.77 -15.00 -12.16
CA LYS A 142 7.40 -15.54 -13.47
C LYS A 142 6.75 -16.91 -13.36
N LYS A 143 7.09 -17.71 -12.34
CA LYS A 143 6.62 -19.10 -12.19
C LYS A 143 5.22 -19.17 -11.59
N THR A 144 4.96 -18.37 -10.57
CA THR A 144 3.73 -18.45 -9.77
C THR A 144 2.74 -17.32 -10.06
N GLY A 145 3.21 -16.18 -10.60
CA GLY A 145 2.39 -14.97 -10.73
C GLY A 145 2.31 -14.13 -9.47
N LEU A 146 3.00 -14.52 -8.39
CA LEU A 146 2.89 -13.91 -7.07
C LEU A 146 4.03 -12.92 -6.79
N TRP A 147 3.99 -12.30 -5.61
CA TRP A 147 5.01 -11.35 -5.16
C TRP A 147 5.63 -11.78 -3.83
N TYR A 148 6.90 -11.42 -3.63
CA TYR A 148 7.65 -11.73 -2.43
C TYR A 148 7.30 -10.78 -1.26
N GLN A 149 7.51 -11.26 -0.03
CA GLN A 149 7.43 -10.47 1.20
C GLN A 149 8.36 -9.26 1.14
N VAL A 150 9.64 -9.46 0.79
CA VAL A 150 10.62 -8.38 0.61
C VAL A 150 10.89 -8.20 -0.88
N LEU A 151 10.38 -7.12 -1.46
CA LEU A 151 10.34 -6.93 -2.92
C LEU A 151 11.73 -6.72 -3.53
N ASP A 152 12.57 -5.92 -2.87
CA ASP A 152 13.94 -5.60 -3.28
C ASP A 152 14.91 -6.78 -3.10
N ARG A 153 14.45 -7.89 -2.51
CA ARG A 153 15.21 -9.12 -2.27
C ARG A 153 14.50 -10.34 -2.87
N SER A 154 13.71 -10.13 -3.92
CA SER A 154 12.90 -11.17 -4.56
C SER A 154 13.77 -12.34 -5.03
N GLY A 155 13.37 -13.56 -4.70
CA GLY A 155 14.09 -14.79 -5.07
C GLY A 155 15.27 -15.17 -4.16
N GLU A 156 15.64 -14.32 -3.19
CA GLU A 156 16.72 -14.66 -2.26
C GLU A 156 16.33 -15.76 -1.27
N LYS A 157 17.34 -16.52 -0.81
CA LYS A 157 17.16 -17.57 0.19
C LYS A 157 16.60 -16.98 1.48
N GLY A 158 15.48 -17.53 1.95
CA GLY A 158 14.79 -17.08 3.17
C GLY A 158 13.67 -16.06 2.92
N ASN A 159 13.56 -15.51 1.71
CA ASN A 159 12.39 -14.77 1.29
C ASN A 159 11.29 -15.73 0.82
N TYR A 160 10.04 -15.29 0.82
CA TYR A 160 8.89 -16.12 0.46
C TYR A 160 7.82 -15.31 -0.29
N LEU A 161 7.02 -15.99 -1.09
CA LEU A 161 5.86 -15.41 -1.75
C LEU A 161 4.77 -15.17 -0.71
N GLU A 162 4.22 -13.96 -0.66
CA GLU A 162 3.34 -13.53 0.41
C GLU A 162 1.94 -13.19 -0.10
N SER A 163 0.92 -13.68 0.59
CA SER A 163 -0.45 -13.70 0.05
C SER A 163 -1.16 -12.36 0.17
N SER A 164 -0.89 -11.57 1.22
CA SER A 164 -1.57 -10.28 1.40
C SER A 164 -1.11 -9.25 0.35
N CYS A 165 0.20 -9.08 0.15
CA CYS A 165 0.72 -8.15 -0.85
C CYS A 165 0.28 -8.55 -2.27
N SER A 166 0.34 -9.85 -2.58
CA SER A 166 -0.08 -10.38 -3.88
C SER A 166 -1.55 -10.07 -4.14
N SER A 167 -2.41 -10.26 -3.14
CA SER A 167 -3.84 -9.94 -3.22
C SER A 167 -4.07 -8.46 -3.46
N MET A 168 -3.40 -7.60 -2.69
CA MET A 168 -3.56 -6.14 -2.80
C MET A 168 -3.08 -5.59 -4.15
N PHE A 169 -1.99 -6.13 -4.69
CA PHE A 169 -1.53 -5.80 -6.04
C PHE A 169 -2.52 -6.23 -7.12
N VAL A 170 -3.05 -7.45 -7.03
CA VAL A 170 -4.06 -7.95 -7.97
C VAL A 170 -5.30 -7.06 -7.96
N TYR A 171 -5.79 -6.64 -6.80
CA TYR A 171 -6.91 -5.69 -6.70
C TYR A 171 -6.61 -4.34 -7.30
N ALA A 172 -5.48 -3.73 -6.93
CA ALA A 172 -5.10 -2.43 -7.44
C ALA A 172 -4.95 -2.44 -8.97
N LEU A 173 -4.39 -3.51 -9.54
CA LEU A 173 -4.28 -3.68 -10.98
C LEU A 173 -5.66 -3.86 -11.65
N PHE A 174 -6.51 -4.75 -11.15
CA PHE A 174 -7.86 -4.94 -11.71
C PHE A 174 -8.68 -3.65 -11.65
N LYS A 175 -8.70 -2.97 -10.50
CA LYS A 175 -9.42 -1.72 -10.34
C LYS A 175 -8.81 -0.61 -11.18
N GLY A 176 -7.49 -0.51 -11.24
CA GLY A 176 -6.76 0.46 -12.06
C GLY A 176 -7.12 0.34 -13.55
N VAL A 177 -7.19 -0.88 -14.08
CA VAL A 177 -7.64 -1.13 -15.46
C VAL A 177 -9.12 -0.80 -15.62
N ARG A 178 -9.99 -1.30 -14.72
CA ARG A 178 -11.45 -1.06 -14.79
C ARG A 178 -11.82 0.43 -14.78
N MET A 179 -11.08 1.24 -14.04
CA MET A 179 -11.31 2.68 -13.93
C MET A 179 -10.58 3.50 -15.02
N GLY A 180 -9.80 2.86 -15.89
CA GLY A 180 -9.02 3.52 -16.94
C GLY A 180 -7.81 4.31 -16.41
N TYR A 181 -7.31 3.99 -15.21
CA TYR A 181 -6.08 4.57 -14.66
C TYR A 181 -4.83 3.88 -15.21
N LEU A 182 -4.96 2.62 -15.62
CA LEU A 182 -3.92 1.79 -16.22
C LEU A 182 -4.34 1.30 -17.61
N ASP A 183 -3.35 1.07 -18.46
CA ASP A 183 -3.55 0.42 -19.76
C ASP A 183 -4.09 -1.02 -19.62
N ALA A 184 -4.88 -1.46 -20.61
CA ALA A 184 -5.50 -2.79 -20.62
C ALA A 184 -4.47 -3.93 -20.56
N SER A 185 -3.22 -3.72 -20.97
CA SER A 185 -2.15 -4.72 -20.85
C SER A 185 -1.82 -5.12 -19.42
N TYR A 186 -2.23 -4.35 -18.39
CA TYR A 186 -2.08 -4.78 -16.99
C TYR A 186 -3.06 -5.86 -16.57
N LEU A 187 -4.11 -6.12 -17.36
CA LEU A 187 -5.08 -7.17 -17.08
C LEU A 187 -4.42 -8.56 -17.07
N CYS A 188 -3.46 -8.82 -17.96
CA CYS A 188 -2.76 -10.10 -17.97
C CYS A 188 -1.91 -10.31 -16.72
N VAL A 189 -1.34 -9.24 -16.15
CA VAL A 189 -0.58 -9.26 -14.89
C VAL A 189 -1.51 -9.59 -13.72
N ALA A 190 -2.66 -8.91 -13.66
CA ALA A 190 -3.67 -9.11 -12.61
C ALA A 190 -4.24 -10.53 -12.63
N ILE A 191 -4.63 -11.04 -13.82
CA ILE A 191 -5.16 -12.40 -13.99
C ILE A 191 -4.12 -13.43 -13.57
N LYS A 192 -2.86 -13.27 -13.98
CA LYS A 192 -1.79 -14.19 -13.59
C LYS A 192 -1.59 -14.22 -12.08
N GLY A 193 -1.62 -13.05 -11.43
CA GLY A 193 -1.53 -12.95 -9.97
C GLY A 193 -2.72 -13.60 -9.27
N TYR A 194 -3.93 -13.37 -9.76
CA TYR A 194 -5.14 -14.00 -9.22
C TYR A 194 -5.08 -15.52 -9.31
N GLN A 195 -4.70 -16.07 -10.47
CA GLN A 195 -4.49 -17.51 -10.65
C GLN A 195 -3.41 -18.06 -9.71
N GLY A 196 -2.33 -17.30 -9.51
CA GLY A 196 -1.28 -17.62 -8.54
C GLY A 196 -1.84 -17.72 -7.12
N ILE A 197 -2.67 -16.76 -6.69
CA ILE A 197 -3.28 -16.75 -5.36
C ILE A 197 -4.15 -17.99 -5.16
N LEU A 198 -5.06 -18.26 -6.10
CA LEU A 198 -5.94 -19.44 -6.03
C LEU A 198 -5.14 -20.75 -5.96
N LYS A 199 -4.07 -20.85 -6.74
CA LYS A 199 -3.27 -22.08 -6.83
C LYS A 199 -2.38 -22.33 -5.61
N HIS A 200 -1.81 -21.27 -5.03
CA HIS A 200 -0.71 -21.40 -4.07
C HIS A 200 -1.08 -20.99 -2.65
N PHE A 201 -2.13 -20.19 -2.47
CA PHE A 201 -2.51 -19.64 -1.16
C PHE A 201 -3.90 -20.05 -0.70
N ILE A 202 -4.76 -20.58 -1.57
CA ILE A 202 -6.11 -20.99 -1.18
C ILE A 202 -6.15 -22.49 -0.87
N GLU A 203 -6.64 -22.81 0.31
CA GLU A 203 -6.93 -24.17 0.76
C GLU A 203 -8.42 -24.25 1.10
N VAL A 204 -9.06 -25.36 0.73
CA VAL A 204 -10.47 -25.62 1.05
C VAL A 204 -10.54 -26.93 1.82
N ASP A 205 -11.08 -26.89 3.03
CA ASP A 205 -11.22 -28.09 3.85
C ASP A 205 -12.44 -28.94 3.44
N ASN A 206 -12.60 -30.10 4.07
CA ASN A 206 -13.70 -31.03 3.78
C ASN A 206 -15.10 -30.46 4.11
N ASN A 207 -15.17 -29.37 4.88
CA ASN A 207 -16.43 -28.68 5.21
C ASN A 207 -16.70 -27.49 4.27
N GLY A 208 -15.83 -27.26 3.28
CA GLY A 208 -15.92 -26.13 2.37
C GLY A 208 -15.40 -24.81 2.95
N LEU A 209 -14.70 -24.82 4.09
CA LEU A 209 -14.08 -23.62 4.63
C LEU A 209 -12.88 -23.22 3.77
N VAL A 210 -12.94 -22.02 3.19
CA VAL A 210 -11.87 -21.44 2.39
C VAL A 210 -10.88 -20.71 3.31
N THR A 211 -9.62 -21.13 3.27
CA THR A 211 -8.51 -20.53 4.00
C THR A 211 -7.53 -19.92 3.02
N ILE A 212 -7.01 -18.74 3.37
CA ILE A 212 -5.88 -18.13 2.68
C ILE A 212 -4.63 -18.24 3.55
N THR A 213 -3.59 -18.87 3.03
CA THR A 213 -2.33 -19.16 3.73
C THR A 213 -1.25 -18.14 3.40
N GLN A 214 -0.08 -18.24 4.03
CA GLN A 214 1.11 -17.42 3.73
C GLN A 214 0.89 -15.90 3.87
N ALA A 215 -0.04 -15.50 4.73
CA ALA A 215 -0.22 -14.09 5.10
C ALA A 215 0.76 -13.72 6.21
N CYS A 216 1.59 -12.70 5.99
CA CYS A 216 2.46 -12.18 7.02
C CYS A 216 1.61 -11.60 8.15
N ALA A 217 1.73 -12.13 9.38
CA ALA A 217 0.87 -11.75 10.51
C ALA A 217 1.00 -10.26 10.88
N VAL A 218 2.24 -9.77 11.07
CA VAL A 218 2.55 -8.37 11.37
C VAL A 218 3.99 -8.06 10.96
N ALA A 219 4.24 -6.83 10.53
CA ALA A 219 5.57 -6.26 10.42
C ALA A 219 5.48 -4.77 10.82
N GLY A 220 6.54 -4.24 11.42
CA GLY A 220 6.63 -2.86 11.87
C GLY A 220 8.08 -2.47 12.11
N LEU A 221 8.33 -1.17 12.24
CA LEU A 221 9.65 -0.59 12.47
C LEU A 221 9.71 0.07 13.86
N GLY A 222 10.85 -0.07 14.53
CA GLY A 222 11.08 0.52 15.85
C GLY A 222 10.18 -0.03 16.96
N GLY A 223 9.92 0.80 17.98
CA GLY A 223 9.16 0.44 19.17
C GLY A 223 10.00 -0.22 20.28
N LYS A 224 9.60 -0.02 21.55
CA LYS A 224 10.30 -0.57 22.73
C LYS A 224 9.85 -1.99 23.12
N ASN A 225 8.66 -2.42 22.67
CA ASN A 225 8.10 -3.75 22.92
C ASN A 225 7.33 -4.20 21.67
N ILE A 226 7.74 -5.31 21.04
CA ILE A 226 6.98 -5.93 19.95
C ILE A 226 5.79 -6.63 20.60
N VAL A 227 4.64 -5.97 20.66
CA VAL A 227 3.36 -6.65 20.91
C VAL A 227 2.79 -7.01 19.54
N GLN A 228 2.79 -8.31 19.23
CA GLN A 228 2.12 -8.87 18.06
C GLN A 228 0.60 -8.78 18.27
N GLU A 229 0.00 -7.63 17.96
CA GLU A 229 -1.46 -7.54 17.84
C GLU A 229 -1.88 -7.96 16.43
N ILE A 230 -2.67 -9.03 16.37
CA ILE A 230 -3.20 -9.64 15.15
C ILE A 230 -4.34 -8.77 14.62
N MET A 231 -4.08 -7.99 13.57
CA MET A 231 -5.12 -7.19 12.87
C MET A 231 -5.23 -7.52 11.36
N THR A 232 -4.77 -8.70 10.92
CA THR A 232 -4.68 -9.01 9.47
C THR A 232 -5.84 -9.90 8.94
N ILE A 233 -6.65 -10.52 9.80
CA ILE A 233 -7.60 -11.56 9.37
C ILE A 233 -8.95 -10.99 8.83
N ILE A 234 -9.38 -9.80 9.26
CA ILE A 234 -10.72 -9.27 8.91
C ILE A 234 -10.77 -8.73 7.47
N PHE A 235 -9.73 -8.05 6.99
CA PHE A 235 -9.72 -7.44 5.65
C PHE A 235 -9.64 -8.49 4.53
N MET A 236 -8.88 -9.57 4.68
CA MET A 236 -8.78 -10.62 3.65
C MET A 236 -10.12 -11.37 3.45
N LYS A 237 -10.96 -11.50 4.48
CA LYS A 237 -12.29 -12.11 4.35
C LYS A 237 -13.27 -11.26 3.53
N LEU A 238 -13.23 -9.94 3.65
CA LEU A 238 -14.00 -9.02 2.80
C LEU A 238 -13.48 -9.05 1.35
N PHE A 239 -12.17 -9.15 1.18
CA PHE A 239 -11.50 -9.19 -0.12
C PHE A 239 -11.90 -10.40 -0.97
N VAL A 240 -11.89 -11.62 -0.40
CA VAL A 240 -12.33 -12.84 -1.11
C VAL A 240 -13.79 -12.74 -1.56
N ARG A 241 -14.63 -12.05 -0.79
CA ARG A 241 -16.06 -11.87 -1.08
C ARG A 241 -16.37 -10.80 -2.13
N MET A 242 -15.42 -9.90 -2.41
CA MET A 242 -15.54 -8.89 -3.48
C MET A 242 -14.95 -9.37 -4.82
N MET A 243 -14.15 -10.44 -4.79
CA MET A 243 -13.51 -11.02 -5.98
C MET A 243 -14.22 -12.28 -6.52
N LEU A 244 -15.12 -12.89 -5.74
CA LEU A 244 -16.05 -13.94 -6.15
C LEU A 244 -17.42 -13.31 -6.43
#